data_AF-A0A3S3STU3-F1
#
_entry.id   AF-A0A3S3STU3-F1
#
_cell.length_a   1.000
_cell.length_b   1.000
_cell.length_c   1.000
_cell.angle_alpha   90.00
_cell.angle_beta   90.00
_cell.angle_gamma   90.00
#
_symmetry.space_group_name_H-M   'P 1'
#
loop_
_entity.id
_entity.type
_entity.pdbx_description
1 polymer ?
#
loop_
_entity_poly.entity_id
_entity_poly.type
_entity_poly.pdbx_seq_one_letter_code
_entity_poly.pdbx_strand_id
1 'polypeptide(L)'
;MQLFAWQGRGDTAIIGTDDVLLAAAPPTAGEKLYSFGTHPGCRARVEGEAVRLEPDFGPEGTGELYELSGTRLHSRVNLYNAAAAILAVRAFGCEEEGIRAGLADFQPPQHRMTPVGEIDGVRFINDSKATNVGAVVAALAGFGQGAEKEVVLIAGGRNKGGDFAALVPSFRQYAKHVVLIGESASDLAEVAEGAGVGFQLAADMEEAVASAFAAASQGDTVLLAPACASFDMFRSYEHRGEEFGRCVGELAEKG
;
A
#
# COMPACT_ATOMS: atom_id res chain seq x y z
N MET A 1 -9.75 -19.55 -5.30
CA MET A 1 -8.59 -18.68 -5.64
C MET A 1 -7.84 -19.29 -6.82
N GLN A 2 -7.88 -18.64 -8.00
CA GLN A 2 -7.35 -19.21 -9.26
C GLN A 2 -5.82 -19.37 -9.27
N LEU A 3 -5.10 -18.56 -8.47
CA LEU A 3 -3.63 -18.58 -8.41
C LEU A 3 -3.05 -19.96 -8.10
N PHE A 4 -3.74 -20.75 -7.28
CA PHE A 4 -3.27 -22.07 -6.85
C PHE A 4 -3.96 -23.23 -7.58
N ALA A 5 -4.92 -22.95 -8.46
CA ALA A 5 -5.79 -23.99 -9.06
C ALA A 5 -5.03 -25.03 -9.90
N TRP A 6 -3.82 -24.70 -10.35
CA TRP A 6 -3.00 -25.54 -11.24
C TRP A 6 -1.72 -26.03 -10.58
N GLN A 7 -1.58 -25.88 -9.27
CA GLN A 7 -0.39 -26.37 -8.57
C GLN A 7 -0.35 -27.90 -8.56
N GLY A 8 0.84 -28.43 -8.84
CA GLY A 8 1.12 -29.85 -8.89
C GLY A 8 2.26 -30.27 -7.97
N ARG A 9 2.85 -31.42 -8.31
CA ARG A 9 4.00 -31.97 -7.59
C ARG A 9 5.21 -31.03 -7.77
N GLY A 10 5.86 -30.67 -6.67
CA GLY A 10 6.99 -29.74 -6.61
C GLY A 10 6.60 -28.29 -6.33
N ASP A 11 5.34 -27.92 -6.51
CA ASP A 11 4.88 -26.55 -6.30
C ASP A 11 4.69 -26.24 -4.81
N THR A 12 4.95 -24.99 -4.45
CA THR A 12 4.79 -24.47 -3.09
C THR A 12 3.80 -23.31 -3.08
N ALA A 13 2.77 -23.41 -2.24
CA ALA A 13 1.86 -22.33 -1.91
C ALA A 13 2.30 -21.63 -0.61
N ILE A 14 2.27 -20.30 -0.61
CA ILE A 14 2.53 -19.48 0.58
C ILE A 14 1.30 -18.60 0.83
N ILE A 15 0.71 -18.71 2.03
CA ILE A 15 -0.53 -18.02 2.38
C ILE A 15 -0.40 -17.24 3.69
N GLY A 16 -1.05 -16.09 3.76
CA GLY A 16 -1.22 -15.34 5.01
C GLY A 16 -2.40 -15.91 5.79
N THR A 17 -2.19 -16.34 7.03
CA THR A 17 -3.26 -16.95 7.84
C THR A 17 -4.12 -15.95 8.59
N ASP A 18 -3.62 -14.72 8.73
CA ASP A 18 -4.33 -13.64 9.42
C ASP A 18 -5.35 -12.96 8.48
N ASP A 19 -5.43 -13.43 7.23
CA ASP A 19 -6.49 -13.09 6.27
C ASP A 19 -7.64 -14.12 6.37
N VAL A 20 -8.81 -13.63 6.76
CA VAL A 20 -10.01 -14.43 7.03
C VAL A 20 -10.47 -15.22 5.79
N LEU A 21 -10.28 -14.67 4.59
CA LEU A 21 -10.70 -15.33 3.34
C LEU A 21 -9.77 -16.49 2.99
N LEU A 22 -8.46 -16.31 3.22
CA LEU A 22 -7.45 -17.35 2.98
C LEU A 22 -7.53 -18.47 4.03
N ALA A 23 -7.81 -18.13 5.28
CA ALA A 23 -8.03 -19.10 6.35
C ALA A 23 -9.28 -19.97 6.12
N ALA A 24 -10.34 -19.40 5.53
CA ALA A 24 -11.59 -20.10 5.28
C ALA A 24 -11.54 -21.08 4.09
N ALA A 25 -10.63 -20.86 3.13
CA ALA A 25 -10.51 -21.68 1.93
C ALA A 25 -9.03 -21.83 1.51
N PRO A 26 -8.22 -22.60 2.27
CA PRO A 26 -6.83 -22.81 1.93
C PRO A 26 -6.68 -23.50 0.57
N PRO A 27 -5.57 -23.28 -0.16
CA PRO A 27 -5.27 -23.99 -1.39
C PRO A 27 -5.22 -25.49 -1.13
N THR A 28 -5.87 -26.27 -2.00
CA THR A 28 -5.89 -27.74 -1.93
C THR A 28 -5.05 -28.40 -3.02
N ALA A 29 -4.53 -27.61 -3.96
CA ALA A 29 -3.65 -28.05 -5.04
C ALA A 29 -2.19 -27.68 -4.70
N GLY A 30 -1.23 -28.50 -5.13
CA GLY A 30 0.19 -28.38 -4.78
C GLY A 30 0.69 -29.40 -3.76
N GLU A 31 2.01 -29.62 -3.73
CA GLU A 31 2.65 -30.58 -2.82
C GLU A 31 2.95 -29.98 -1.43
N LYS A 32 3.19 -28.67 -1.36
CA LYS A 32 3.59 -27.97 -0.12
C LYS A 32 2.76 -26.71 0.11
N LEU A 33 2.21 -26.58 1.31
CA LEU A 33 1.52 -25.38 1.77
C LEU A 33 2.22 -24.82 3.01
N TYR A 34 2.67 -23.57 2.90
CA TYR A 34 3.32 -22.84 3.97
C TYR A 34 2.53 -21.59 4.32
N SER A 35 2.55 -21.24 5.60
CA SER A 35 1.76 -20.15 6.16
C SER A 35 2.65 -19.12 6.85
N PHE A 36 2.26 -17.85 6.74
CA PHE A 36 2.84 -16.77 7.55
C PHE A 36 1.76 -15.97 8.28
N GLY A 37 2.11 -15.41 9.43
CA GLY A 37 1.19 -14.61 10.24
C GLY A 37 1.62 -14.56 11.69
N THR A 38 0.68 -14.25 12.59
CA THR A 38 0.94 -14.20 14.04
C THR A 38 0.57 -15.50 14.76
N HIS A 39 -0.11 -16.42 14.08
CA HIS A 39 -0.57 -17.67 14.69
C HIS A 39 0.57 -18.68 14.92
N PRO A 40 0.55 -19.45 16.04
CA PRO A 40 1.56 -20.46 16.36
C PRO A 40 1.82 -21.49 15.26
N GLY A 41 0.81 -21.84 14.46
CA GLY A 41 0.91 -22.81 13.37
C GLY A 41 1.51 -22.28 12.07
N CYS A 42 1.96 -21.01 12.03
CA CYS A 42 2.62 -20.47 10.86
C CYS A 42 4.06 -20.97 10.75
N ARG A 43 4.49 -21.26 9.52
CA ARG A 43 5.88 -21.56 9.19
C ARG A 43 6.79 -20.35 9.35
N ALA A 44 6.26 -19.15 9.07
CA ALA A 44 6.90 -17.89 9.41
C ALA A 44 6.01 -17.09 10.35
N ARG A 45 6.44 -16.89 11.59
CA ARG A 45 5.71 -16.10 12.58
C ARG A 45 6.23 -14.68 12.67
N VAL A 46 5.33 -13.71 12.62
CA VAL A 46 5.61 -12.32 12.96
C VAL A 46 5.50 -12.17 14.47
N GLU A 47 6.63 -11.87 15.13
CA GLU A 47 6.76 -11.75 16.58
C GLU A 47 7.46 -10.42 16.90
N GLY A 48 6.73 -9.43 17.43
CA GLY A 48 7.29 -8.10 17.68
C GLY A 48 7.76 -7.44 16.37
N GLU A 49 9.05 -7.08 16.30
CA GLU A 49 9.71 -6.56 15.09
C GLU A 49 10.58 -7.62 14.39
N ALA A 50 10.26 -8.90 14.57
CA ALA A 50 11.00 -10.01 14.00
C ALA A 50 10.11 -10.99 13.25
N VAL A 51 10.74 -11.76 12.36
CA VAL A 51 10.15 -12.94 11.72
C VAL A 51 10.89 -14.19 12.17
N ARG A 52 10.16 -15.15 12.72
CA ARG A 52 10.69 -16.46 13.12
C ARG A 52 10.27 -17.53 12.13
N LEU A 53 11.24 -18.24 11.57
CA LEU A 53 11.01 -19.43 10.75
C LEU A 53 11.02 -20.68 11.63
N GLU A 54 10.09 -21.59 11.37
CA GLU A 54 10.04 -22.85 12.09
C GLU A 54 11.23 -23.76 11.77
N PRO A 55 11.68 -24.58 12.72
CA PRO A 55 12.94 -25.31 12.61
C PRO A 55 12.99 -26.34 11.47
N ASP A 56 11.84 -26.84 11.04
CA ASP A 56 11.72 -27.82 9.95
C ASP A 56 11.83 -27.20 8.55
N PHE A 57 12.12 -25.89 8.45
CA PHE A 57 12.27 -25.15 7.21
C PHE A 57 13.75 -24.82 6.85
N GLY A 58 14.67 -25.00 7.81
CA GLY A 58 16.10 -24.75 7.65
C GLY A 58 16.95 -26.03 7.65
N PRO A 59 18.22 -25.98 7.18
CA PRO A 59 19.05 -27.17 6.97
C PRO A 59 19.47 -27.93 8.23
N GLU A 60 19.10 -27.51 9.45
CA GLU A 60 19.58 -28.16 10.69
C GLU A 60 18.52 -28.37 11.77
N GLY A 61 17.23 -28.16 11.48
CA GLY A 61 16.20 -28.35 12.53
C GLY A 61 16.26 -27.28 13.63
N THR A 62 16.95 -26.15 13.38
CA THR A 62 17.02 -24.98 14.25
C THR A 62 16.22 -23.85 13.60
N GLY A 63 15.25 -23.29 14.34
CA GLY A 63 14.44 -22.18 13.82
C GLY A 63 15.30 -20.95 13.54
N GLU A 64 14.99 -20.24 12.47
CA GLU A 64 15.71 -19.03 12.07
C GLU A 64 14.99 -17.79 12.64
N LEU A 65 15.74 -16.78 13.08
CA LEU A 65 15.18 -15.53 13.60
C LEU A 65 15.72 -14.31 12.85
N TYR A 66 14.83 -13.62 12.14
CA TYR A 66 15.13 -12.43 11.36
C TYR A 66 14.64 -11.20 12.13
N GLU A 67 15.56 -10.55 12.86
CA GLU A 67 15.32 -9.27 13.52
C GLU A 67 15.24 -8.17 12.47
N LEU A 68 14.10 -7.47 12.39
CA LEU A 68 13.87 -6.38 11.43
C LEU A 68 13.79 -5.01 12.11
N SER A 69 14.03 -4.96 13.41
CA SER A 69 14.19 -3.71 14.17
C SER A 69 15.29 -2.84 13.53
N GLY A 70 15.00 -1.54 13.38
CA GLY A 70 15.91 -0.58 12.75
C GLY A 70 16.09 -0.72 11.24
N THR A 71 15.50 -1.73 10.59
CA THR A 71 15.45 -1.83 9.12
C THR A 71 14.27 -1.03 8.56
N ARG A 72 14.17 -0.87 7.24
CA ARG A 72 12.97 -0.28 6.60
C ARG A 72 11.74 -1.20 6.63
N LEU A 73 11.89 -2.43 7.13
CA LEU A 73 10.86 -3.45 7.18
C LEU A 73 10.19 -3.57 8.55
N HIS A 74 10.54 -2.73 9.54
CA HIS A 74 10.02 -2.80 10.91
C HIS A 74 8.50 -2.54 11.05
N SER A 75 7.86 -1.90 10.07
CA SER A 75 6.42 -1.61 10.14
C SER A 75 5.59 -2.90 10.07
N ARG A 76 4.42 -2.90 10.73
CA ARG A 76 3.56 -4.10 10.79
C ARG A 76 3.32 -4.73 9.42
N VAL A 77 2.92 -3.94 8.42
CA VAL A 77 2.67 -4.44 7.05
C VAL A 77 3.94 -5.01 6.42
N ASN A 78 5.10 -4.38 6.64
CA ASN A 78 6.36 -4.86 6.09
C ASN A 78 6.86 -6.14 6.77
N LEU A 79 6.53 -6.36 8.04
CA LEU A 79 6.82 -7.64 8.71
C LEU A 79 6.08 -8.81 8.05
N TYR A 80 4.80 -8.63 7.70
CA TYR A 80 4.05 -9.64 6.93
C TYR A 80 4.65 -9.85 5.54
N ASN A 81 5.04 -8.78 4.85
CA ASN A 81 5.69 -8.87 3.54
C ASN A 81 7.03 -9.60 3.63
N ALA A 82 7.82 -9.32 4.67
CA ALA A 82 9.08 -9.99 4.93
C ALA A 82 8.85 -11.47 5.23
N ALA A 83 7.86 -11.83 6.05
CA ALA A 83 7.54 -13.22 6.34
C ALA A 83 7.15 -14.01 5.08
N ALA A 84 6.34 -13.42 4.20
CA ALA A 84 6.00 -14.01 2.92
C ALA A 84 7.24 -14.17 2.01
N ALA A 85 8.08 -13.14 1.93
CA ALA A 85 9.29 -13.15 1.10
C ALA A 85 10.32 -14.18 1.59
N ILE A 86 10.56 -14.25 2.90
CA ILE A 86 11.47 -15.22 3.53
C ILE A 86 11.02 -16.64 3.20
N LEU A 87 9.73 -16.98 3.38
CA LEU A 87 9.21 -18.30 3.00
C LEU A 87 9.42 -18.60 1.51
N ALA A 88 9.20 -17.61 0.64
CA ALA A 88 9.32 -17.79 -0.80
C ALA A 88 10.77 -18.12 -1.19
N VAL A 89 11.72 -17.27 -0.83
CA VAL A 89 13.13 -17.48 -1.21
C VAL A 89 13.73 -18.71 -0.52
N ARG A 90 13.30 -19.00 0.71
CA ARG A 90 13.78 -20.18 1.43
C ARG A 90 13.22 -21.48 0.84
N ALA A 91 11.98 -21.49 0.34
CA ALA A 91 11.44 -22.63 -0.41
C ALA A 91 12.21 -22.92 -1.71
N PHE A 92 12.90 -21.91 -2.28
CA PHE A 92 13.82 -22.06 -3.41
C PHE A 92 15.27 -22.40 -3.01
N GLY A 93 15.54 -22.60 -1.72
CA GLY A 93 16.85 -23.01 -1.21
C GLY A 93 17.84 -21.87 -0.96
N CYS A 94 17.40 -20.61 -0.92
CA CYS A 94 18.28 -19.51 -0.51
C CYS A 94 18.75 -19.68 0.93
N GLU A 95 20.05 -19.57 1.18
CA GLU A 95 20.67 -19.70 2.50
C GLU A 95 20.35 -18.52 3.43
N GLU A 96 20.44 -18.73 4.76
CA GLU A 96 20.00 -17.74 5.77
C GLU A 96 20.76 -16.42 5.61
N GLU A 97 22.06 -16.50 5.37
CA GLU A 97 22.94 -15.35 5.18
C GLU A 97 22.52 -14.49 3.98
N GLY A 98 22.15 -15.14 2.86
CA GLY A 98 21.65 -14.45 1.67
C GLY A 98 20.30 -13.76 1.91
N ILE A 99 19.41 -14.39 2.69
CA ILE A 99 18.13 -13.81 3.06
C ILE A 99 18.34 -12.57 3.95
N ARG A 100 19.22 -12.66 4.95
CA ARG A 100 19.58 -11.53 5.82
C ARG A 100 20.14 -10.35 5.02
N ALA A 101 21.05 -10.62 4.08
CA ALA A 101 21.61 -9.60 3.21
C ALA A 101 20.53 -8.90 2.36
N GLY A 102 19.62 -9.66 1.74
CA GLY A 102 18.53 -9.10 0.95
C GLY A 102 17.54 -8.26 1.76
N LEU A 103 17.22 -8.69 2.98
CA LEU A 103 16.36 -7.92 3.89
C LEU A 103 17.02 -6.62 4.34
N ALA A 104 18.33 -6.63 4.59
CA ALA A 104 19.10 -5.45 4.99
C ALA A 104 19.26 -4.42 3.86
N ASP A 105 19.46 -4.88 2.63
CA ASP A 105 19.66 -4.00 1.46
C ASP A 105 18.35 -3.41 0.92
N PHE A 106 17.20 -3.96 1.31
CA PHE A 106 15.89 -3.58 0.78
C PHE A 106 15.64 -2.07 0.83
N GLN A 107 15.43 -1.50 -0.35
CA GLN A 107 14.94 -0.14 -0.54
C GLN A 107 13.46 -0.21 -0.93
N PRO A 108 12.56 0.46 -0.18
CA PRO A 108 11.19 0.65 -0.62
C PRO A 108 11.18 1.27 -2.02
N PRO A 109 10.31 0.79 -2.92
CA PRO A 109 10.19 1.41 -4.23
C PRO A 109 9.79 2.89 -4.08
N GLN A 110 10.34 3.73 -4.97
CA GLN A 110 9.98 5.15 -5.11
C GLN A 110 8.47 5.32 -5.29
N HIS A 111 7.94 6.52 -4.99
CA HIS A 111 6.50 6.87 -5.06
C HIS A 111 5.61 6.29 -3.94
N ARG A 112 6.20 6.03 -2.78
CA ARG A 112 5.46 5.89 -1.51
C ARG A 112 5.69 7.14 -0.68
N MET A 113 4.62 7.88 -0.39
CA MET A 113 4.63 9.05 0.51
C MET A 113 5.80 10.03 0.23
N THR A 114 6.08 10.30 -1.05
CA THR A 114 7.24 11.12 -1.48
C THR A 114 6.84 12.59 -1.56
N PRO A 115 7.46 13.51 -0.80
CA PRO A 115 7.23 14.94 -0.98
C PRO A 115 7.66 15.38 -2.37
N VAL A 116 6.81 16.15 -3.07
CA VAL A 116 7.10 16.64 -4.43
C VAL A 116 7.12 18.17 -4.54
N GLY A 117 6.67 18.89 -3.52
CA GLY A 117 6.73 20.35 -3.49
C GLY A 117 5.97 20.95 -2.30
N GLU A 118 6.14 22.26 -2.12
CA GLU A 118 5.38 23.08 -1.19
C GLU A 118 5.08 24.42 -1.85
N ILE A 119 3.81 24.85 -1.83
CA ILE A 119 3.32 26.10 -2.43
C ILE A 119 2.46 26.81 -1.39
N ASP A 120 2.78 28.06 -1.04
CA ASP A 120 2.06 28.85 -0.02
C ASP A 120 1.82 28.11 1.32
N GLY A 121 2.77 27.25 1.70
CA GLY A 121 2.70 26.42 2.91
C GLY A 121 1.77 25.22 2.82
N VAL A 122 1.30 24.87 1.62
CA VAL A 122 0.60 23.61 1.31
C VAL A 122 1.62 22.60 0.79
N ARG A 123 1.72 21.44 1.44
CA ARG A 123 2.66 20.38 1.05
C ARG A 123 2.01 19.43 0.05
N PHE A 124 2.78 18.96 -0.92
CA PHE A 124 2.34 18.00 -1.92
C PHE A 124 3.08 16.67 -1.73
N ILE A 125 2.33 15.60 -1.55
CA ILE A 125 2.87 14.24 -1.30
C ILE A 125 2.34 13.27 -2.36
N ASN A 126 3.27 12.59 -3.01
CA ASN A 126 3.02 11.57 -4.01
C ASN A 126 3.04 10.17 -3.39
N ASP A 127 1.88 9.55 -3.33
CA ASP A 127 1.68 8.13 -3.00
C ASP A 127 0.93 7.41 -4.13
N SER A 128 1.29 7.69 -5.38
CA SER A 128 0.66 7.09 -6.58
C SER A 128 0.66 5.55 -6.57
N LYS A 129 1.56 4.94 -5.78
CA LYS A 129 1.62 3.49 -5.58
C LYS A 129 0.51 2.93 -4.68
N ALA A 130 -0.28 3.78 -4.01
CA ALA A 130 -1.48 3.38 -3.28
C ALA A 130 -2.63 3.00 -4.24
N THR A 131 -2.44 1.93 -5.01
CA THR A 131 -3.37 1.47 -6.05
C THR A 131 -4.50 0.58 -5.53
N ASN A 132 -4.72 0.55 -4.21
CA ASN A 132 -5.79 -0.21 -3.57
C ASN A 132 -6.30 0.53 -2.31
N VAL A 133 -7.52 0.19 -1.88
CA VAL A 133 -8.20 0.81 -0.74
C VAL A 133 -7.39 0.74 0.55
N GLY A 134 -6.83 -0.44 0.88
CA GLY A 134 -6.05 -0.62 2.11
C GLY A 134 -4.81 0.27 2.19
N ALA A 135 -4.16 0.54 1.05
CA ALA A 135 -3.02 1.45 0.98
C ALA A 135 -3.43 2.89 1.30
N VAL A 136 -4.56 3.36 0.79
CA VAL A 136 -5.07 4.71 1.07
C VAL A 136 -5.52 4.85 2.54
N VAL A 137 -6.18 3.83 3.10
CA VAL A 137 -6.50 3.79 4.53
C VAL A 137 -5.25 3.93 5.39
N ALA A 138 -4.18 3.19 5.06
CA ALA A 138 -2.91 3.27 5.77
C ALA A 138 -2.23 4.63 5.60
N ALA A 139 -2.26 5.22 4.40
CA ALA A 139 -1.69 6.53 4.13
C ALA A 139 -2.39 7.63 4.94
N LEU A 140 -3.72 7.67 4.92
CA LEU A 140 -4.52 8.65 5.66
C LEU A 140 -4.34 8.52 7.18
N ALA A 141 -4.28 7.29 7.71
CA ALA A 141 -4.02 7.05 9.13
C ALA A 141 -2.65 7.58 9.61
N GLY A 142 -1.68 7.72 8.70
CA GLY A 142 -0.37 8.31 9.01
C GLY A 142 -0.45 9.79 9.38
N PHE A 143 -1.39 10.55 8.80
CA PHE A 143 -1.55 11.98 9.06
C PHE A 143 -2.23 12.26 10.41
N GLY A 144 -2.98 11.30 10.96
CA GLY A 144 -3.69 11.45 12.24
C GLY A 144 -2.80 11.45 13.49
N GLN A 145 -1.49 11.19 13.38
CA GLN A 145 -0.59 11.01 14.52
C GLN A 145 0.28 12.24 14.84
N GLY A 146 0.13 13.35 14.10
CA GLY A 146 0.85 14.61 14.32
C GLY A 146 -0.07 15.81 14.52
N ALA A 147 0.50 16.96 14.85
CA ALA A 147 -0.21 18.26 14.88
C ALA A 147 -0.49 18.83 13.47
N GLU A 148 -0.47 17.97 12.45
CA GLU A 148 -0.62 18.34 11.05
C GLU A 148 -2.10 18.41 10.68
N LYS A 149 -2.44 19.44 9.89
CA LYS A 149 -3.80 19.76 9.48
C LYS A 149 -4.33 18.75 8.46
N GLU A 150 -5.60 18.94 8.12
CA GLU A 150 -6.43 18.06 7.32
C GLU A 150 -5.85 17.79 5.91
N VAL A 151 -6.19 16.64 5.32
CA VAL A 151 -5.69 16.19 4.02
C VAL A 151 -6.66 16.55 2.90
N VAL A 152 -6.16 17.14 1.81
CA VAL A 152 -6.89 17.20 0.53
C VAL A 152 -6.41 16.04 -0.34
N LEU A 153 -7.28 15.08 -0.59
CA LEU A 153 -6.94 13.83 -1.27
C LEU A 153 -7.22 13.93 -2.77
N ILE A 154 -6.29 13.51 -3.62
CA ILE A 154 -6.55 13.22 -5.04
C ILE A 154 -6.69 11.69 -5.17
N ALA A 155 -7.87 11.23 -5.56
CA ALA A 155 -8.23 9.82 -5.66
C ALA A 155 -8.86 9.45 -7.00
N GLY A 156 -8.75 8.17 -7.38
CA GLY A 156 -9.40 7.62 -8.56
C GLY A 156 -8.45 6.98 -9.59
N GLY A 157 -9.04 6.53 -10.68
CA GLY A 157 -8.45 5.63 -11.67
C GLY A 157 -9.36 4.42 -11.94
N ARG A 158 -8.77 3.30 -12.39
CA ARG A 158 -9.50 2.04 -12.63
C ARG A 158 -9.59 1.17 -11.38
N ASN A 159 -10.82 0.92 -10.90
CA ASN A 159 -11.09 -0.06 -9.85
C ASN A 159 -10.78 -1.50 -10.34
N LYS A 160 -10.10 -2.28 -9.49
CA LYS A 160 -9.77 -3.70 -9.73
C LYS A 160 -10.62 -4.65 -8.86
N GLY A 161 -11.83 -4.22 -8.47
CA GLY A 161 -12.72 -4.97 -7.60
C GLY A 161 -12.51 -4.72 -6.11
N GLY A 162 -11.93 -3.57 -5.74
CA GLY A 162 -11.88 -3.10 -4.36
C GLY A 162 -13.22 -2.53 -3.91
N ASP A 163 -13.54 -2.75 -2.64
CA ASP A 163 -14.72 -2.16 -1.99
C ASP A 163 -14.36 -0.78 -1.42
N PHE A 164 -14.84 0.28 -2.09
CA PHE A 164 -14.59 1.65 -1.64
C PHE A 164 -15.34 2.02 -0.37
N ALA A 165 -16.35 1.26 0.07
CA ALA A 165 -17.07 1.55 1.32
C ALA A 165 -16.12 1.54 2.54
N ALA A 166 -15.03 0.77 2.47
CA ALA A 166 -13.98 0.75 3.48
C ALA A 166 -13.21 2.08 3.62
N LEU A 167 -13.32 3.01 2.65
CA LEU A 167 -12.72 4.34 2.74
C LEU A 167 -13.55 5.31 3.60
N VAL A 168 -14.85 5.08 3.78
CA VAL A 168 -15.76 6.00 4.49
C VAL A 168 -15.23 6.44 5.87
N PRO A 169 -14.76 5.52 6.75
CA PRO A 169 -14.24 5.93 8.05
C PRO A 169 -12.97 6.80 7.93
N SER A 170 -12.10 6.49 6.97
CA SER A 170 -10.85 7.22 6.76
C SER A 170 -11.10 8.61 6.18
N PHE A 171 -12.02 8.72 5.22
CA PHE A 171 -12.43 10.01 4.65
C PHE A 171 -13.00 10.90 5.74
N ARG A 172 -13.96 10.39 6.52
CA ARG A 172 -14.59 11.15 7.61
C ARG A 172 -13.60 11.65 8.65
N GLN A 173 -12.55 10.88 8.93
CA GLN A 173 -11.60 11.21 10.00
C GLN A 173 -10.47 12.13 9.52
N TYR A 174 -10.00 11.99 8.28
CA TYR A 174 -8.72 12.58 7.85
C TYR A 174 -8.84 13.51 6.63
N ALA A 175 -9.88 13.36 5.80
CA ALA A 175 -10.00 14.11 4.56
C ALA A 175 -10.82 15.39 4.76
N LYS A 176 -10.19 16.54 4.46
CA LYS A 176 -10.86 17.85 4.32
C LYS A 176 -11.71 17.90 3.07
N HIS A 177 -11.15 17.41 1.97
CA HIS A 177 -11.74 17.47 0.65
C HIS A 177 -11.15 16.36 -0.23
N VAL A 178 -11.92 15.91 -1.23
CA VAL A 178 -11.48 14.86 -2.16
C VAL A 178 -11.64 15.33 -3.62
N VAL A 179 -10.56 15.27 -4.39
CA VAL A 179 -10.57 15.51 -5.84
C VAL A 179 -10.54 14.16 -6.53
N LEU A 180 -11.50 13.92 -7.42
CA LEU A 180 -11.77 12.62 -8.01
C LEU A 180 -11.49 12.62 -9.51
N ILE A 181 -10.70 11.65 -9.97
CA ILE A 181 -10.29 11.50 -11.37
C ILE A 181 -10.53 10.07 -11.89
N GLY A 182 -10.63 9.93 -13.21
CA GLY A 182 -10.64 8.62 -13.88
C GLY A 182 -11.96 7.83 -13.77
N GLU A 183 -11.91 6.57 -14.18
CA GLU A 183 -13.10 5.72 -14.37
C GLU A 183 -13.95 5.54 -13.11
N SER A 184 -13.30 5.46 -11.93
CA SER A 184 -13.96 5.26 -10.64
C SER A 184 -14.32 6.55 -9.90
N ALA A 185 -14.25 7.71 -10.56
CA ALA A 185 -14.55 8.99 -9.93
C ALA A 185 -16.00 9.06 -9.40
N SER A 186 -16.98 8.54 -10.15
CA SER A 186 -18.38 8.51 -9.71
C SER A 186 -18.60 7.59 -8.50
N ASP A 187 -18.01 6.39 -8.49
CA ASP A 187 -18.13 5.47 -7.36
C ASP A 187 -17.52 6.07 -6.07
N LEU A 188 -16.38 6.76 -6.21
CA LEU A 188 -15.72 7.42 -5.08
C LEU A 188 -16.45 8.69 -4.63
N ALA A 189 -17.25 9.32 -5.50
CA ALA A 189 -18.11 10.45 -5.13
C ALA A 189 -19.20 9.98 -4.16
N GLU A 190 -19.86 8.86 -4.42
CA GLU A 190 -20.85 8.28 -3.50
C GLU A 190 -20.24 7.97 -2.12
N VAL A 191 -18.98 7.52 -2.11
CA VAL A 191 -18.23 7.24 -0.88
C VAL A 191 -17.90 8.53 -0.12
N ALA A 192 -17.50 9.60 -0.81
CA ALA A 192 -17.27 10.90 -0.21
C ALA A 192 -18.56 11.50 0.36
N GLU A 193 -19.68 11.39 -0.37
CA GLU A 193 -21.01 11.77 0.11
C GLU A 193 -21.40 11.01 1.37
N GLY A 194 -21.24 9.67 1.37
CA GLY A 194 -21.52 8.83 2.53
C GLY A 194 -20.63 9.14 3.75
N ALA A 195 -19.41 9.62 3.51
CA ALA A 195 -18.50 10.09 4.56
C ALA A 195 -18.87 11.48 5.10
N GLY A 196 -19.62 12.29 4.33
CA GLY A 196 -19.93 13.68 4.63
C GLY A 196 -18.77 14.63 4.29
N VAL A 197 -17.90 14.26 3.35
CA VAL A 197 -16.71 15.03 2.93
C VAL A 197 -16.99 15.68 1.58
N GLY A 198 -16.61 16.96 1.44
CA GLY A 198 -16.74 17.65 0.16
C GLY A 198 -15.85 17.02 -0.91
N PHE A 199 -16.33 16.98 -2.15
CA PHE A 199 -15.55 16.46 -3.27
C PHE A 199 -15.76 17.28 -4.54
N GLN A 200 -14.86 17.09 -5.51
CA GLN A 200 -14.97 17.64 -6.86
C GLN A 200 -14.42 16.65 -7.89
N LEU A 201 -14.98 16.68 -9.11
CA LEU A 201 -14.47 15.89 -10.23
C LEU A 201 -13.43 16.71 -10.99
N ALA A 202 -12.37 16.07 -11.47
CA ALA A 202 -11.38 16.65 -12.37
C ALA A 202 -11.18 15.74 -13.58
N ALA A 203 -10.99 16.33 -14.76
CA ALA A 203 -10.83 15.62 -16.02
C ALA A 203 -9.42 15.03 -16.18
N ASP A 204 -8.41 15.67 -15.62
CA ASP A 204 -7.00 15.27 -15.72
C ASP A 204 -6.19 15.65 -14.46
N MET A 205 -4.89 15.36 -14.48
CA MET A 205 -3.99 15.63 -13.36
C MET A 205 -3.73 17.13 -13.15
N GLU A 206 -3.74 17.94 -14.21
CA GLU A 206 -3.53 19.39 -14.09
C GLU A 206 -4.71 20.04 -13.36
N GLU A 207 -5.94 19.74 -13.81
CA GLU A 207 -7.15 20.19 -13.15
C GLU A 207 -7.20 19.65 -11.72
N ALA A 208 -6.85 18.38 -11.49
CA ALA A 208 -6.88 17.80 -10.15
C ALA A 208 -5.93 18.49 -9.17
N VAL A 209 -4.71 18.81 -9.60
CA VAL A 209 -3.71 19.52 -8.77
C VAL A 209 -4.18 20.94 -8.48
N ALA A 210 -4.69 21.67 -9.48
CA ALA A 210 -5.21 23.03 -9.29
C ALA A 210 -6.41 23.05 -8.33
N SER A 211 -7.37 22.14 -8.53
CA SER A 211 -8.54 21.94 -7.68
C SER A 211 -8.17 21.56 -6.24
N ALA A 212 -7.18 20.69 -6.06
CA ALA A 212 -6.72 20.29 -4.74
C ALA A 212 -6.03 21.44 -4.00
N PHE A 213 -5.20 22.21 -4.70
CA PHE A 213 -4.55 23.39 -4.13
C PHE A 213 -5.57 24.47 -3.73
N ALA A 214 -6.58 24.72 -4.57
CA ALA A 214 -7.65 25.68 -4.27
C ALA A 214 -8.50 25.28 -3.05
N ALA A 215 -8.64 23.99 -2.77
CA ALA A 215 -9.33 23.47 -1.58
C ALA A 215 -8.44 23.42 -0.32
N ALA A 216 -7.12 23.53 -0.49
CA ALA A 216 -6.16 23.49 0.60
C ALA A 216 -5.98 24.86 1.27
N SER A 217 -5.47 24.85 2.50
CA SER A 217 -5.09 26.04 3.26
C SER A 217 -3.68 25.88 3.80
N GLN A 218 -3.02 26.98 4.17
CA GLN A 218 -1.66 26.93 4.71
C GLN A 218 -1.55 25.92 5.87
N GLY A 219 -0.59 24.99 5.74
CA GLY A 219 -0.33 23.89 6.67
C GLY A 219 -1.06 22.59 6.33
N ASP A 220 -1.96 22.59 5.34
CA ASP A 220 -2.61 21.37 4.84
C ASP A 220 -1.66 20.58 3.93
N THR A 221 -2.09 19.36 3.61
CA THR A 221 -1.38 18.47 2.68
C THR A 221 -2.28 18.07 1.53
N VAL A 222 -1.81 18.27 0.30
CA VAL A 222 -2.36 17.64 -0.89
C VAL A 222 -1.69 16.28 -1.09
N LEU A 223 -2.47 15.21 -1.01
CA LEU A 223 -2.00 13.83 -1.12
C LEU A 223 -2.54 13.19 -2.40
N LEU A 224 -1.65 12.72 -3.29
CA LEU A 224 -2.04 11.77 -4.33
C LEU A 224 -2.02 10.36 -3.75
N ALA A 225 -3.18 9.81 -3.40
CA ALA A 225 -3.33 8.42 -2.96
C ALA A 225 -4.59 7.79 -3.63
N PRO A 226 -4.44 7.14 -4.79
CA PRO A 226 -5.52 6.97 -5.75
C PRO A 226 -6.56 5.89 -5.43
N ALA A 227 -6.27 4.94 -4.53
CA ALA A 227 -7.05 3.71 -4.27
C ALA A 227 -7.26 2.79 -5.49
N CYS A 228 -6.86 3.24 -6.68
CA CYS A 228 -7.14 2.61 -7.96
C CYS A 228 -5.87 2.42 -8.78
N ALA A 229 -5.93 1.49 -9.73
CA ALA A 229 -4.91 1.36 -10.75
C ALA A 229 -4.93 2.56 -11.70
N SER A 230 -3.82 2.82 -12.38
CA SER A 230 -3.63 4.01 -13.20
C SER A 230 -3.95 3.82 -14.68
N PHE A 231 -4.28 2.60 -15.12
CA PHE A 231 -4.27 2.18 -16.54
C PHE A 231 -5.42 2.73 -17.40
N ASP A 232 -6.33 3.49 -16.82
CA ASP A 232 -7.36 4.23 -17.52
C ASP A 232 -6.85 5.57 -18.06
N MET A 233 -6.02 6.28 -17.28
CA MET A 233 -5.52 7.62 -17.63
C MET A 233 -4.01 7.66 -17.90
N PHE A 234 -3.24 6.68 -17.41
CA PHE A 234 -1.78 6.71 -17.40
C PHE A 234 -1.14 5.36 -17.80
N ARG A 235 0.10 5.41 -18.29
CA ARG A 235 0.87 4.21 -18.67
C ARG A 235 1.20 3.29 -17.49
N SER A 236 1.46 3.87 -16.31
CA SER A 236 1.77 3.15 -15.07
C SER A 236 1.54 4.06 -13.86
N TYR A 237 1.69 3.53 -12.64
CA TYR A 237 1.58 4.35 -11.44
C TYR A 237 2.77 5.33 -11.32
N GLU A 238 3.95 4.95 -11.83
CA GLU A 238 5.11 5.84 -11.96
C GLU A 238 4.76 7.02 -12.86
N HIS A 239 4.23 6.78 -14.06
CA HIS A 239 3.78 7.85 -14.97
C HIS A 239 2.76 8.78 -14.33
N ARG A 240 1.79 8.25 -13.57
CA ARG A 240 0.83 9.07 -12.81
C ARG A 240 1.51 9.93 -11.75
N GLY A 241 2.49 9.36 -11.04
CA GLY A 241 3.25 10.07 -10.01
C GLY A 241 4.18 11.14 -10.59
N GLU A 242 4.81 10.87 -11.73
CA GLU A 242 5.60 11.83 -12.51
C GLU A 242 4.73 13.00 -12.98
N GLU A 243 3.54 12.72 -13.51
CA GLU A 243 2.62 13.76 -13.94
C GLU A 243 2.12 14.64 -12.79
N PHE A 244 1.83 14.03 -11.63
CA PHE A 244 1.50 14.81 -10.44
C PHE A 244 2.65 15.74 -10.04
N GLY A 245 3.89 15.24 -10.02
CA GLY A 245 5.07 16.06 -9.73
C GLY A 245 5.26 17.19 -10.75
N ARG A 246 5.07 16.92 -12.04
CA ARG A 246 5.14 17.93 -13.12
C ARG A 246 4.08 19.02 -12.92
N CYS A 247 2.81 18.66 -12.72
CA CYS A 247 1.73 19.61 -12.52
C CYS A 247 1.93 20.47 -11.26
N VAL A 248 2.47 19.89 -10.17
CA VAL A 248 2.83 20.65 -8.96
C VAL A 248 3.95 21.65 -9.26
N GLY A 249 4.99 21.26 -10.00
CA GLY A 249 6.06 22.16 -10.42
C GLY A 249 5.55 23.33 -11.27
N GLU A 250 4.69 23.05 -12.25
CA GLU A 250 4.08 24.08 -13.10
C GLU A 250 3.15 25.02 -12.32
N LEU A 251 2.44 24.50 -11.32
CA LEU A 251 1.61 25.32 -10.44
C LEU A 251 2.48 26.28 -9.61
N ALA A 252 3.64 25.82 -9.12
CA ALA A 252 4.58 26.65 -8.35
C ALA A 252 5.22 27.77 -9.19
N GLU A 253 5.36 27.58 -10.50
CA GLU A 253 5.88 28.61 -11.41
C GLU A 253 4.83 29.68 -11.79
N LYS A 254 3.54 29.38 -11.63
CA LYS A 254 2.42 30.27 -11.96
C LYS A 254 2.01 31.20 -10.80
N GLY A 255 2.45 30.92 -9.57
CA GLY A 255 2.18 31.72 -8.36
C GLY A 255 3.31 32.69 -8.02
#